data_AF-A0AAU8X801-F1
#
_entry.id   AF-A0AAU8X801-F1
#
_cell.length_a   1.000
_cell.length_b   1.000
_cell.length_c   1.000
_cell.angle_alpha   90.00
_cell.angle_beta   90.00
_cell.angle_gamma   90.00
#
_symmetry.space_group_name_H-M   'P 1'
#
loop_
_entity.id
_entity.type
_entity.pdbx_description
1 polymer ?
#
loop_
_entity_poly.entity_id
_entity_poly.type
_entity_poly.pdbx_seq_one_letter_code
_entity_poly.pdbx_strand_id
1 'polypeptide(L)'
;MELLIERALWQPHWAQVLQAWQRQGHRWQLLLSKEAESHLAEEEDLWSTCRPDGLLSATSLLAAWLDGDLIADVQADPSRQILISASASLLTLAKESGLLTLGPLGADLVLTADDDMGAVLNRLLARRLTVSLLREPAAASSSSALVLRPLLADDEAAVVRYCGDEALSRYTLNIPHPYPSEGARDWLVGSWRKAALGLGWSWAMTLPQGDEVAPLVGVISLHWNGELAWWVGVPWQNQGLATRAAQRVKSFAFDTLQLPALTARHMPGNLASGRVMAKLGMHYRGLRGRTAQQPCEVSYWRLDRAISLPEPVTRQLAPWLADERVAVAILQGADAQTGLDHGRPWQLTLFLDEQGYDPDSPGIASDDGARFDVICYPLSELDLAEPERLPLLGGVLLKDRDEQGLACLLQLASLRRQGPVLLTRAQRQQRLGWIGKMARRTGLPATGASAGDAVAGRYRQLWLLVELPALIDELAGHWHQGPELALARLEREDAGLFAAYREAIDTLTPAALLGLLRQLAARFPESTLPFLDKGAQADRHFVE
;
A
#
# COMPACT_ATOMS: atom_id res chain seq x y z
N MET A 1 -13.53 7.01 -7.07
CA MET A 1 -13.80 5.84 -6.23
C MET A 1 -15.29 5.78 -5.97
N GLU A 2 -15.86 4.60 -5.82
CA GLU A 2 -17.29 4.41 -5.61
C GLU A 2 -17.53 3.49 -4.41
N LEU A 3 -18.35 3.95 -3.45
CA LEU A 3 -18.81 3.13 -2.34
C LEU A 3 -20.23 2.65 -2.63
N LEU A 4 -20.49 1.37 -2.44
CA LEU A 4 -21.83 0.79 -2.49
C LEU A 4 -22.20 0.45 -1.05
N ILE A 5 -23.21 1.09 -0.48
CA ILE A 5 -23.55 0.94 0.95
C ILE A 5 -24.94 0.37 1.08
N GLU A 6 -25.05 -0.83 1.63
CA GLU A 6 -26.33 -1.41 2.00
C GLU A 6 -27.00 -0.58 3.07
N ARG A 7 -28.25 -0.20 2.80
CA ARG A 7 -29.09 0.63 3.66
C ARG A 7 -29.14 0.12 5.11
N ALA A 8 -29.14 -1.19 5.30
CA ALA A 8 -29.19 -1.83 6.62
C ALA A 8 -27.94 -1.55 7.47
N LEU A 9 -26.79 -1.30 6.83
CA LEU A 9 -25.55 -0.99 7.53
C LEU A 9 -25.30 0.49 7.70
N TRP A 10 -25.84 1.33 6.81
CA TRP A 10 -25.65 2.76 6.88
C TRP A 10 -25.98 3.32 8.27
N GLN A 11 -25.04 4.08 8.83
CA GLN A 11 -25.20 4.73 10.13
C GLN A 11 -25.20 6.26 9.98
N PRO A 12 -26.04 7.00 10.74
CA PRO A 12 -26.08 8.46 10.68
C PRO A 12 -24.73 9.15 10.93
N HIS A 13 -23.90 8.56 11.79
CA HIS A 13 -22.59 9.11 12.11
C HIS A 13 -21.56 9.00 10.97
N TRP A 14 -21.86 8.26 9.88
CA TRP A 14 -21.00 8.20 8.70
C TRP A 14 -21.21 9.37 7.73
N ALA A 15 -22.29 10.16 7.90
CA ALA A 15 -22.64 11.25 6.98
C ALA A 15 -21.47 12.20 6.71
N GLN A 16 -20.71 12.57 7.74
CA GLN A 16 -19.58 13.49 7.60
C GLN A 16 -18.42 12.90 6.77
N VAL A 17 -18.14 11.61 6.93
CA VAL A 17 -17.13 10.89 6.14
C VAL A 17 -17.55 10.79 4.68
N LEU A 18 -18.82 10.46 4.41
CA LEU A 18 -19.37 10.35 3.06
C LEU A 18 -19.44 11.69 2.33
N GLN A 19 -19.74 12.79 3.03
CA GLN A 19 -19.62 14.13 2.46
C GLN A 19 -18.17 14.49 2.11
N ALA A 20 -17.21 14.14 2.98
CA ALA A 20 -15.79 14.37 2.71
C ALA A 20 -15.32 13.53 1.51
N TRP A 21 -15.80 12.29 1.40
CA TRP A 21 -15.59 11.40 0.26
C TRP A 21 -16.10 12.03 -1.05
N GLN A 22 -17.34 12.54 -1.06
CA GLN A 22 -17.90 13.25 -2.21
C GLN A 22 -17.11 14.50 -2.58
N ARG A 23 -16.68 15.29 -1.59
CA ARG A 23 -15.85 16.49 -1.80
C ARG A 23 -14.50 16.18 -2.46
N GLN A 24 -13.98 14.96 -2.31
CA GLN A 24 -12.77 14.48 -3.00
C GLN A 24 -13.03 13.98 -4.43
N GLY A 25 -14.24 14.17 -4.97
CA GLY A 25 -14.63 13.72 -6.31
C GLY A 25 -14.91 12.22 -6.38
N HIS A 26 -15.19 11.59 -5.24
CA HIS A 26 -15.62 10.20 -5.19
C HIS A 26 -17.15 10.10 -5.11
N ARG A 27 -17.69 8.93 -5.43
CA ARG A 27 -19.13 8.68 -5.40
C ARG A 27 -19.45 7.68 -4.29
N TRP A 28 -20.68 7.74 -3.80
CA TRP A 28 -21.26 6.64 -3.05
C TRP A 28 -22.73 6.45 -3.43
N GLN A 29 -23.14 5.19 -3.51
CA GLN A 29 -24.49 4.79 -3.86
C GLN A 29 -25.09 4.01 -2.71
N LEU A 30 -26.39 4.21 -2.49
CA LEU A 30 -27.15 3.49 -1.47
C LEU A 30 -27.81 2.26 -2.11
N LEU A 31 -27.56 1.10 -1.52
CA LEU A 31 -28.18 -0.17 -1.92
C LEU A 31 -29.42 -0.42 -1.06
N LEU A 32 -30.58 -0.38 -1.71
CA LEU A 32 -31.88 -0.61 -1.09
C LEU A 32 -32.23 -2.10 -1.12
N SER A 33 -32.86 -2.58 -0.06
CA SER A 33 -33.54 -3.88 -0.07
C SER A 33 -34.88 -3.75 -0.81
N LYS A 34 -35.43 -4.89 -1.23
CA LYS A 34 -36.74 -4.95 -1.88
C LYS A 34 -37.88 -4.35 -1.03
N GLU A 35 -37.74 -4.38 0.29
CA GLU A 35 -38.68 -3.80 1.26
C GLU A 35 -38.51 -2.28 1.43
N ALA A 36 -37.27 -1.78 1.31
CA ALA A 36 -36.95 -0.36 1.43
C ALA A 36 -37.33 0.44 0.17
N GLU A 37 -37.34 -0.18 -1.01
CA GLU A 37 -37.79 0.44 -2.27
C GLU A 37 -39.25 0.95 -2.18
N SER A 38 -40.11 0.26 -1.41
CA SER A 38 -41.50 0.66 -1.16
C SER A 38 -41.68 1.84 -0.20
N HIS A 39 -40.67 2.18 0.61
CA HIS A 39 -40.73 3.20 1.67
C HIS A 39 -39.79 4.40 1.43
N LEU A 40 -39.29 4.55 0.20
CA LEU A 40 -38.31 5.57 -0.20
C LEU A 40 -38.69 7.02 0.20
N ALA A 41 -39.99 7.35 0.18
CA ALA A 41 -40.49 8.68 0.54
C ALA A 41 -40.48 8.98 2.05
N GLU A 42 -40.44 7.95 2.90
CA GLU A 42 -40.38 8.08 4.36
C GLU A 42 -38.93 8.07 4.89
N GLU A 43 -37.98 7.60 4.08
CA GLU A 43 -36.56 7.45 4.46
C GLU A 43 -35.63 8.57 3.96
N GLU A 44 -36.07 9.49 3.09
CA GLU A 44 -35.22 10.59 2.59
C GLU A 44 -34.65 11.50 3.70
N ASP A 45 -35.32 11.58 4.85
CA ASP A 45 -34.86 12.35 6.01
C ASP A 45 -33.56 11.80 6.63
N LEU A 46 -33.31 10.49 6.51
CA LEU A 46 -32.19 9.81 7.17
C LEU A 46 -30.83 10.26 6.62
N TRP A 47 -30.69 10.36 5.30
CA TRP A 47 -29.47 10.81 4.63
C TRP A 47 -29.63 12.21 4.00
N SER A 48 -30.64 12.98 4.44
CA SER A 48 -30.86 14.37 4.01
C SER A 48 -29.61 15.25 4.15
N THR A 49 -28.81 14.98 5.18
CA THR A 49 -27.54 15.68 5.45
C THR A 49 -26.40 15.24 4.53
N CYS A 50 -26.44 14.04 3.94
CA CYS A 50 -25.44 13.52 3.04
C CYS A 50 -26.14 12.63 2.02
N ARG A 51 -26.57 13.19 0.89
CA ARG A 51 -27.38 12.47 -0.10
C ARG A 51 -26.50 11.53 -0.95
N PRO A 52 -26.94 10.29 -1.22
CA PRO A 52 -26.22 9.39 -2.13
C PRO A 52 -26.23 9.91 -3.57
N ASP A 53 -25.18 9.57 -4.32
CA ASP A 53 -25.01 9.92 -5.74
C ASP A 53 -25.86 9.04 -6.67
N GLY A 54 -26.47 7.97 -6.12
CA GLY A 54 -27.31 7.01 -6.83
C GLY A 54 -28.00 6.06 -5.86
N LEU A 55 -29.15 5.53 -6.28
CA LEU A 55 -29.88 4.49 -5.57
C LEU A 55 -29.85 3.23 -6.43
N LEU A 56 -29.48 2.10 -5.83
CA LEU A 56 -29.41 0.81 -6.49
C LEU A 56 -30.23 -0.23 -5.72
N SER A 57 -30.80 -1.19 -6.44
CA SER A 57 -31.42 -2.36 -5.81
C SER A 57 -30.34 -3.39 -5.47
N ALA A 58 -30.25 -3.79 -4.21
CA ALA A 58 -29.38 -4.88 -3.78
C ALA A 58 -29.75 -6.21 -4.48
N THR A 59 -31.05 -6.41 -4.76
CA THR A 59 -31.55 -7.62 -5.44
C THR A 59 -31.16 -7.62 -6.91
N SER A 60 -31.31 -6.47 -7.60
CA SER A 60 -30.88 -6.36 -9.00
C SER A 60 -29.36 -6.46 -9.13
N LEU A 61 -28.59 -5.89 -8.19
CA LEU A 61 -27.13 -6.03 -8.17
C LEU A 61 -26.71 -7.50 -7.99
N LEU A 62 -27.37 -8.22 -7.08
CA LEU A 62 -27.16 -9.65 -6.88
C LEU A 62 -27.49 -10.45 -8.15
N ALA A 63 -28.63 -10.18 -8.78
CA ALA A 63 -29.04 -10.85 -10.01
C ALA A 63 -28.05 -10.59 -11.16
N ALA A 64 -27.60 -9.35 -11.32
CA ALA A 64 -26.60 -8.98 -12.31
C ALA A 64 -25.26 -9.72 -12.13
N TRP A 65 -24.79 -9.89 -10.90
CA TRP A 65 -23.57 -10.66 -10.62
C TRP A 65 -23.74 -12.17 -10.88
N LEU A 66 -24.94 -12.70 -10.66
CA LEU A 66 -25.25 -14.12 -10.90
C LEU A 66 -25.45 -14.42 -12.39
N ASP A 67 -26.13 -13.54 -13.13
CA ASP A 67 -26.49 -13.74 -14.53
C ASP A 67 -25.36 -13.35 -15.51
N GLY A 68 -24.33 -12.64 -15.03
CA GLY A 68 -23.23 -12.14 -15.86
C GLY A 68 -23.58 -10.91 -16.70
N ASP A 69 -24.85 -10.51 -16.72
CA ASP A 69 -25.33 -9.23 -17.25
C ASP A 69 -25.02 -8.12 -16.24
N LEU A 70 -23.80 -7.57 -16.34
CA LEU A 70 -23.39 -6.41 -15.58
C LEU A 70 -24.31 -5.23 -15.91
N ILE A 71 -25.07 -4.74 -14.91
CA ILE A 71 -25.86 -3.49 -15.01
C ILE A 71 -24.98 -2.39 -15.62
N ALA A 72 -25.49 -1.69 -16.62
CA ALA A 72 -24.74 -0.70 -17.40
C ALA A 72 -24.06 0.41 -16.56
N ASP A 73 -24.52 0.68 -15.34
CA ASP A 73 -23.92 1.65 -14.41
C ASP A 73 -22.81 1.07 -13.51
N VAL A 74 -22.68 -0.26 -13.39
CA VAL A 74 -21.59 -0.96 -12.68
C VAL A 74 -20.52 -1.45 -13.67
N GLN A 75 -20.40 -0.77 -14.82
CA GLN A 75 -19.29 -0.91 -15.77
C GLN A 75 -17.98 -0.26 -15.27
N ALA A 76 -17.96 0.27 -14.04
CA ALA A 76 -16.77 0.84 -13.45
C ALA A 76 -15.79 -0.27 -13.03
N ASP A 77 -14.51 -0.07 -13.36
CA ASP A 77 -13.36 -0.84 -12.89
C ASP A 77 -13.57 -1.30 -11.42
N PRO A 78 -13.70 -2.62 -11.14
CA PRO A 78 -13.90 -3.15 -9.80
C PRO A 78 -12.82 -2.69 -8.81
N SER A 79 -11.62 -2.39 -9.34
CA SER A 79 -10.51 -1.78 -8.60
C SER A 79 -10.74 -0.29 -8.24
N ARG A 80 -11.95 0.24 -8.44
CA ARG A 80 -12.42 1.56 -8.01
C ARG A 80 -13.66 1.52 -7.14
N GLN A 81 -14.18 0.34 -6.82
CA GLN A 81 -15.38 0.14 -6.01
C GLN A 81 -15.10 -0.49 -4.64
N ILE A 82 -15.92 -0.17 -3.64
CA ILE A 82 -15.95 -0.81 -2.33
C ILE A 82 -17.41 -1.13 -1.98
N LEU A 83 -17.72 -2.37 -1.57
CA LEU A 83 -19.04 -2.76 -1.10
C LEU A 83 -19.07 -2.83 0.42
N ILE A 84 -20.03 -2.13 1.04
CA ILE A 84 -20.40 -2.25 2.44
C ILE A 84 -21.75 -2.95 2.50
N SER A 85 -21.81 -4.19 3.01
CA SER A 85 -23.05 -5.00 3.02
C SER A 85 -23.15 -5.90 4.24
N ALA A 86 -24.37 -6.08 4.76
CA ALA A 86 -24.71 -7.05 5.81
C ALA A 86 -24.96 -8.45 5.22
N SER A 87 -25.32 -8.51 3.94
CA SER A 87 -25.59 -9.74 3.22
C SER A 87 -24.30 -10.51 2.93
N ALA A 88 -24.14 -11.66 3.60
CA ALA A 88 -23.02 -12.56 3.35
C ALA A 88 -22.94 -12.99 1.87
N SER A 89 -24.09 -13.12 1.18
CA SER A 89 -24.15 -13.46 -0.24
C SER A 89 -23.62 -12.33 -1.13
N LEU A 90 -24.02 -11.07 -0.87
CA LEU A 90 -23.50 -9.91 -1.61
C LEU A 90 -22.01 -9.72 -1.37
N LEU A 91 -21.58 -9.85 -0.12
CA LEU A 91 -20.16 -9.74 0.26
C LEU A 91 -19.31 -10.82 -0.41
N THR A 92 -19.83 -12.05 -0.51
CA THR A 92 -19.12 -13.15 -1.17
C THR A 92 -19.00 -12.90 -2.67
N LEU A 93 -20.10 -12.56 -3.34
CA LEU A 93 -20.13 -12.32 -4.78
C LEU A 93 -19.37 -11.04 -5.20
N ALA A 94 -19.42 -9.99 -4.40
CA ALA A 94 -18.67 -8.76 -4.65
C ALA A 94 -17.16 -8.98 -4.55
N LYS A 95 -16.74 -9.75 -3.54
CA LYS A 95 -15.35 -10.18 -3.38
C LYS A 95 -14.89 -11.11 -4.51
N GLU A 96 -15.77 -11.98 -4.98
CA GLU A 96 -15.59 -12.76 -6.22
C GLU A 96 -15.67 -11.91 -7.48
N SER A 97 -16.02 -10.63 -7.39
CA SER A 97 -15.97 -9.69 -8.52
C SER A 97 -14.78 -8.72 -8.39
N GLY A 98 -13.92 -8.91 -7.39
CA GLY A 98 -12.72 -8.10 -7.17
C GLY A 98 -12.96 -6.78 -6.41
N LEU A 99 -14.16 -6.56 -5.87
CA LEU A 99 -14.45 -5.40 -5.03
C LEU A 99 -13.80 -5.59 -3.66
N LEU A 100 -13.31 -4.51 -3.07
CA LEU A 100 -13.02 -4.50 -1.63
C LEU A 100 -14.35 -4.51 -0.88
N THR A 101 -14.48 -5.39 0.09
CA THR A 101 -15.73 -5.52 0.84
C THR A 101 -15.58 -5.07 2.30
N LEU A 102 -16.71 -4.77 2.93
CA LEU A 102 -16.84 -4.42 4.35
C LEU A 102 -18.18 -4.94 4.85
N GLY A 103 -18.20 -5.63 5.98
CA GLY A 103 -19.46 -6.09 6.55
C GLY A 103 -19.34 -6.64 7.96
N PRO A 104 -20.47 -6.80 8.68
CA PRO A 104 -20.51 -7.19 10.09
C PRO A 104 -20.03 -8.62 10.34
N LEU A 105 -20.06 -9.47 9.31
CA LEU A 105 -19.71 -10.90 9.38
C LEU A 105 -18.62 -11.28 8.36
N GLY A 106 -17.79 -10.31 7.94
CA GLY A 106 -16.90 -10.38 6.76
C GLY A 106 -17.49 -9.57 5.59
N ALA A 107 -16.82 -9.29 4.46
CA ALA A 107 -15.60 -9.85 3.90
C ALA A 107 -14.54 -8.75 3.62
N ASP A 108 -13.26 -9.13 3.47
CA ASP A 108 -12.02 -8.30 3.50
C ASP A 108 -11.73 -7.54 4.81
N LEU A 109 -12.73 -6.88 5.40
CA LEU A 109 -12.69 -6.33 6.75
C LEU A 109 -14.04 -6.49 7.45
N VAL A 110 -13.99 -6.71 8.77
CA VAL A 110 -15.18 -6.69 9.61
C VAL A 110 -15.54 -5.25 9.95
N LEU A 111 -16.81 -4.91 9.83
CA LEU A 111 -17.37 -3.61 10.17
C LEU A 111 -18.33 -3.74 11.33
N THR A 112 -18.00 -3.14 12.47
CA THR A 112 -18.88 -3.05 13.63
C THR A 112 -19.61 -1.70 13.66
N ALA A 113 -20.69 -1.63 14.43
CA ALA A 113 -21.46 -0.38 14.58
C ALA A 113 -20.67 0.76 15.23
N ASP A 114 -19.59 0.44 15.95
CA ASP A 114 -18.74 1.39 16.67
C ASP A 114 -17.47 1.79 15.89
N ASP A 115 -17.22 1.16 14.73
CA ASP A 115 -16.04 1.44 13.93
C ASP A 115 -16.10 2.80 13.23
N ASP A 116 -14.95 3.47 13.18
CA ASP A 116 -14.76 4.70 12.42
C ASP A 116 -14.68 4.38 10.92
N MET A 117 -15.74 4.67 10.19
CA MET A 117 -15.82 4.44 8.74
C MET A 117 -14.68 5.10 7.98
N GLY A 118 -14.23 6.30 8.38
CA GLY A 118 -13.11 6.98 7.72
C GLY A 118 -11.81 6.20 7.89
N ALA A 119 -11.51 5.73 9.10
CA ALA A 119 -10.33 4.92 9.38
C ALA A 119 -10.36 3.57 8.67
N VAL A 120 -11.53 2.92 8.64
CA VAL A 120 -11.71 1.62 8.00
C VAL A 120 -11.58 1.74 6.46
N LEU A 121 -12.19 2.77 5.86
CA LEU A 121 -12.02 3.08 4.44
C LEU A 121 -10.57 3.44 4.11
N ASN A 122 -9.89 4.22 4.95
CA ASN A 122 -8.47 4.51 4.77
C ASN A 122 -7.62 3.25 4.83
N ARG A 123 -7.95 2.27 5.69
CA ARG A 123 -7.25 0.98 5.73
C ARG A 123 -7.47 0.17 4.46
N LEU A 124 -8.71 0.14 3.95
CA LEU A 124 -9.00 -0.51 2.67
C LEU A 124 -8.26 0.18 1.52
N LEU A 125 -8.27 1.51 1.49
CA LEU A 125 -7.59 2.31 0.48
C LEU A 125 -6.06 2.20 0.56
N ALA A 126 -5.48 2.19 1.76
CA ALA A 126 -4.05 2.02 1.98
C ALA A 126 -3.57 0.62 1.56
N ARG A 127 -4.43 -0.39 1.68
CA ARG A 127 -4.18 -1.74 1.14
C ARG A 127 -4.31 -1.78 -0.38
N ARG A 128 -5.00 -0.80 -0.98
CA ARG A 128 -5.29 -0.76 -2.40
C ARG A 128 -4.08 -0.27 -3.18
N LEU A 129 -3.39 -1.20 -3.80
CA LEU A 129 -2.38 -0.89 -4.79
C LEU A 129 -3.02 -0.93 -6.16
N THR A 130 -3.16 0.27 -6.74
CA THR A 130 -3.59 0.48 -8.12
C THR A 130 -2.56 -0.16 -9.06
N VAL A 131 -3.01 -1.06 -9.95
CA VAL A 131 -2.14 -1.64 -10.97
C VAL A 131 -1.80 -0.54 -11.96
N SER A 132 -0.57 -0.03 -11.88
CA SER A 132 -0.13 1.09 -12.71
C SER A 132 -0.03 0.69 -14.17
N LEU A 133 -0.42 1.58 -15.08
CA LEU A 133 -0.18 1.40 -16.51
C LEU A 133 1.31 1.58 -16.81
N LEU A 134 1.99 0.54 -17.27
CA LEU A 134 3.41 0.62 -17.64
C LEU A 134 3.54 0.61 -19.16
N ARG A 135 4.10 1.69 -19.72
CA ARG A 135 4.34 1.81 -21.16
C ARG A 135 5.81 1.66 -21.45
N GLU A 136 6.15 0.93 -22.49
CA GLU A 136 7.46 1.09 -23.09
C GLU A 136 7.56 2.47 -23.76
N PRO A 137 8.71 3.15 -23.63
CA PRO A 137 8.97 4.34 -24.43
C PRO A 137 8.90 3.98 -25.91
N ALA A 138 8.29 4.84 -26.72
CA ALA A 138 8.20 4.64 -28.15
C ALA A 138 9.62 4.51 -28.73
N ALA A 139 9.97 3.32 -29.22
CA ALA A 139 11.25 3.11 -29.89
C ALA A 139 11.22 3.73 -31.29
N ALA A 140 12.36 4.22 -31.77
CA ALA A 140 12.53 4.71 -33.14
C ALA A 140 12.47 3.60 -34.21
N SER A 141 12.39 2.32 -33.82
CA SER A 141 12.25 1.18 -34.75
C SER A 141 10.81 0.71 -34.88
N SER A 142 10.49 0.13 -36.04
CA SER A 142 9.17 -0.33 -36.54
C SER A 142 8.38 -1.35 -35.70
N SER A 143 8.71 -1.60 -34.43
CA SER A 143 7.97 -2.51 -33.55
C SER A 143 6.96 -1.75 -32.70
N SER A 144 5.71 -2.21 -32.64
CA SER A 144 4.70 -1.68 -31.71
C SER A 144 5.21 -1.66 -30.26
N ALA A 145 5.01 -0.53 -29.58
CA ALA A 145 5.39 -0.36 -28.18
C ALA A 145 4.53 -1.26 -27.28
N LEU A 146 5.17 -1.99 -26.36
CA LEU A 146 4.45 -2.84 -25.42
C LEU A 146 3.76 -1.99 -24.36
N VAL A 147 2.49 -2.29 -24.09
CA VAL A 147 1.74 -1.69 -22.99
C VAL A 147 1.35 -2.79 -22.00
N LEU A 148 1.63 -2.54 -20.73
CA LEU A 148 1.20 -3.36 -19.61
C LEU A 148 0.07 -2.62 -18.90
N ARG A 149 -1.17 -3.08 -19.11
CA ARG A 149 -2.37 -2.50 -18.50
C ARG A 149 -2.97 -3.43 -17.44
N PRO A 150 -3.83 -2.92 -16.55
CA PRO A 150 -4.68 -3.78 -15.73
C PRO A 150 -5.43 -4.80 -16.59
N LEU A 151 -5.65 -5.99 -16.02
CA LEU A 151 -6.53 -7.01 -16.61
C LEU A 151 -7.97 -6.49 -16.62
N LEU A 152 -8.71 -6.78 -17.69
CA LEU A 152 -10.12 -6.43 -17.87
C LEU A 152 -10.97 -7.70 -17.94
N ALA A 153 -12.28 -7.59 -17.69
CA ALA A 153 -13.20 -8.72 -17.83
C ALA A 153 -13.15 -9.30 -19.26
N ASP A 154 -13.09 -8.44 -20.27
CA ASP A 154 -13.00 -8.81 -21.69
C ASP A 154 -11.73 -9.61 -22.06
N ASP A 155 -10.72 -9.66 -21.17
CA ASP A 155 -9.54 -10.50 -21.39
C ASP A 155 -9.84 -12.00 -21.24
N GLU A 156 -10.96 -12.37 -20.60
CA GLU A 156 -11.33 -13.75 -20.28
C GLU A 156 -11.26 -14.67 -21.50
N ALA A 157 -11.87 -14.27 -22.62
CA ALA A 157 -11.90 -15.08 -23.84
C ALA A 157 -10.49 -15.37 -24.38
N ALA A 158 -9.58 -14.39 -24.29
CA ALA A 158 -8.20 -14.57 -24.70
C ALA A 158 -7.42 -15.45 -23.71
N VAL A 159 -7.66 -15.32 -22.41
CA VAL A 159 -7.07 -16.18 -21.38
C VAL A 159 -7.51 -17.63 -21.60
N VAL A 160 -8.80 -17.91 -21.77
CA VAL A 160 -9.31 -19.26 -22.08
C VAL A 160 -8.63 -19.83 -23.32
N ARG A 161 -8.56 -19.05 -24.40
CA ARG A 161 -7.95 -19.47 -25.66
C ARG A 161 -6.47 -19.85 -25.49
N TYR A 162 -5.66 -19.02 -24.83
CA TYR A 162 -4.22 -19.30 -24.71
C TYR A 162 -3.90 -20.31 -23.61
N CYS A 163 -4.57 -20.24 -22.47
CA CYS A 163 -4.36 -21.18 -21.36
C CYS A 163 -4.90 -22.58 -21.65
N GLY A 164 -5.89 -22.70 -22.55
CA GLY A 164 -6.39 -23.97 -23.07
C GLY A 164 -5.40 -24.70 -24.00
N ASP A 165 -4.40 -24.00 -24.53
CA ASP A 165 -3.37 -24.59 -25.39
C ASP A 165 -2.41 -25.48 -24.57
N GLU A 166 -2.32 -26.76 -24.94
CA GLU A 166 -1.42 -27.72 -24.30
C GLU A 166 0.05 -27.27 -24.37
N ALA A 167 0.46 -26.64 -25.48
CA ALA A 167 1.83 -26.18 -25.65
C ALA A 167 2.22 -25.08 -24.64
N LEU A 168 1.25 -24.27 -24.21
CA LEU A 168 1.46 -23.28 -23.15
C LEU A 168 1.42 -23.94 -21.77
N SER A 169 0.33 -24.65 -21.46
CA SER A 169 0.08 -25.22 -20.14
C SER A 169 1.15 -26.23 -19.70
N ARG A 170 1.70 -27.03 -20.64
CA ARG A 170 2.76 -28.02 -20.39
C ARG A 170 3.96 -27.51 -19.59
N TYR A 171 4.31 -26.24 -19.74
CA TYR A 171 5.51 -25.64 -19.12
C TYR A 171 5.20 -24.58 -18.06
N THR A 172 3.95 -24.53 -17.60
CA THR A 172 3.49 -23.56 -16.62
C THR A 172 3.10 -24.26 -15.33
N LEU A 173 3.48 -23.66 -14.20
CA LEU A 173 3.36 -24.32 -12.89
C LEU A 173 1.93 -24.33 -12.34
N ASN A 174 1.07 -23.42 -12.81
CA ASN A 174 -0.22 -23.13 -12.21
C ASN A 174 -1.38 -23.09 -13.23
N ILE A 175 -1.14 -23.44 -14.50
CA ILE A 175 -2.18 -23.46 -15.53
C ILE A 175 -2.51 -24.93 -15.81
N PRO A 176 -3.69 -25.42 -15.40
CA PRO A 176 -4.09 -26.80 -15.63
C PRO A 176 -4.35 -27.08 -17.11
N HIS A 177 -4.21 -28.34 -17.49
CA HIS A 177 -4.66 -28.86 -18.78
C HIS A 177 -5.49 -30.14 -18.58
N PRO A 178 -6.72 -30.24 -19.10
CA PRO A 178 -7.47 -29.20 -19.82
C PRO A 178 -7.74 -27.96 -18.95
N TYR A 179 -7.86 -26.78 -19.57
CA TYR A 179 -8.16 -25.56 -18.83
C TYR A 179 -9.65 -25.53 -18.43
N PRO A 180 -9.99 -25.35 -17.14
CA PRO A 180 -11.37 -25.31 -16.68
C PRO A 180 -12.17 -24.19 -17.35
N SER A 181 -13.46 -24.45 -17.60
CA SER A 181 -14.37 -23.47 -18.21
C SER A 181 -14.46 -22.17 -17.42
N GLU A 182 -14.45 -22.25 -16.08
CA GLU A 182 -14.51 -21.08 -15.18
C GLU A 182 -13.11 -20.59 -14.76
N GLY A 183 -12.04 -21.27 -15.19
CA GLY A 183 -10.68 -21.03 -14.69
C GLY A 183 -10.14 -19.65 -15.01
N ALA A 184 -10.53 -19.05 -16.14
CA ALA A 184 -10.11 -17.71 -16.52
C ALA A 184 -10.77 -16.64 -15.65
N ARG A 185 -12.10 -16.75 -15.47
CA ARG A 185 -12.90 -15.86 -14.63
C ARG A 185 -12.38 -15.86 -13.19
N ASP A 186 -12.22 -17.04 -12.59
CA ASP A 186 -11.71 -17.18 -11.22
C ASP A 186 -10.31 -16.59 -11.05
N TRP A 187 -9.45 -16.78 -12.05
CA TRP A 187 -8.09 -16.27 -12.02
C TRP A 187 -8.03 -14.74 -12.20
N LEU A 188 -8.87 -14.15 -13.04
CA LEU A 188 -8.99 -12.70 -13.22
C LEU A 188 -9.43 -12.03 -11.91
N VAL A 189 -10.50 -12.56 -11.33
CA VAL A 189 -11.03 -12.16 -10.02
C VAL A 189 -9.95 -12.25 -8.94
N GLY A 190 -9.28 -13.39 -8.85
CA GLY A 190 -8.20 -13.61 -7.89
C GLY A 190 -7.03 -12.63 -8.09
N SER A 191 -6.75 -12.24 -9.34
CA SER A 191 -5.72 -11.26 -9.67
C SER A 191 -6.10 -9.84 -9.24
N TRP A 192 -7.34 -9.41 -9.50
CA TRP A 192 -7.83 -8.11 -9.03
C TRP A 192 -7.85 -8.04 -7.50
N ARG A 193 -8.28 -9.12 -6.85
CA ARG A 193 -8.28 -9.21 -5.38
C ARG A 193 -6.86 -9.13 -4.82
N LYS A 194 -5.89 -9.82 -5.42
CA LYS A 194 -4.48 -9.71 -5.01
C LYS A 194 -3.97 -8.28 -5.17
N ALA A 195 -4.33 -7.57 -6.24
CA ALA A 195 -3.92 -6.18 -6.43
C ALA A 195 -4.56 -5.25 -5.38
N ALA A 196 -5.86 -5.40 -5.14
CA ALA A 196 -6.58 -4.63 -4.15
C ALA A 196 -6.08 -4.83 -2.71
N LEU A 197 -5.47 -5.97 -2.42
CA LEU A 197 -4.86 -6.28 -1.12
C LEU A 197 -3.34 -6.06 -1.07
N GLY A 198 -2.73 -5.59 -2.16
CA GLY A 198 -1.29 -5.45 -2.30
C GLY A 198 -0.51 -6.76 -2.20
N LEU A 199 -1.16 -7.88 -2.50
CA LEU A 199 -0.60 -9.23 -2.49
C LEU A 199 0.00 -9.63 -3.85
N GLY A 200 -0.33 -8.91 -4.91
CA GLY A 200 0.28 -9.10 -6.21
C GLY A 200 -0.35 -8.23 -7.29
N TRP A 201 0.35 -8.03 -8.39
CA TRP A 201 -0.04 -7.19 -9.50
C TRP A 201 0.05 -8.01 -10.77
N SER A 202 -1.03 -8.07 -11.53
CA SER A 202 -1.06 -8.76 -12.82
C SER A 202 -1.39 -7.76 -13.92
N TRP A 203 -0.58 -7.76 -14.97
CA TRP A 203 -0.76 -6.92 -16.14
C TRP A 203 -1.07 -7.76 -17.37
N ALA A 204 -2.07 -7.33 -18.12
CA ALA A 204 -2.26 -7.71 -19.50
C ALA A 204 -1.17 -7.08 -20.37
N MET A 205 -0.51 -7.91 -21.17
CA MET A 205 0.44 -7.48 -22.19
C MET A 205 -0.35 -7.21 -23.47
N THR A 206 -0.26 -6.00 -24.02
CA THR A 206 -0.92 -5.62 -25.27
C THR A 206 0.04 -4.88 -26.21
N LEU A 207 -0.25 -4.94 -27.51
CA LEU A 207 0.51 -4.28 -28.58
C LEU A 207 -0.42 -3.33 -29.37
N PRO A 208 -0.62 -2.08 -28.90
CA PRO A 208 -1.42 -1.06 -29.60
C PRO A 208 -0.95 -0.81 -31.03
N GLN A 209 -1.91 -0.73 -31.96
CA GLN A 209 -1.72 -0.25 -33.32
C GLN A 209 -2.85 0.76 -33.61
N GLY A 210 -2.52 2.06 -33.63
CA GLY A 210 -3.53 3.12 -33.76
C GLY A 210 -4.42 3.27 -32.52
N ASP A 211 -5.70 3.65 -32.75
CA ASP A 211 -6.68 3.93 -31.70
C ASP A 211 -7.51 2.71 -31.27
N GLU A 212 -7.26 1.53 -31.82
CA GLU A 212 -7.97 0.30 -31.45
C GLU A 212 -7.50 -0.28 -30.10
N VAL A 213 -8.43 -0.90 -29.38
CA VAL A 213 -8.11 -1.68 -28.18
C VAL A 213 -7.27 -2.88 -28.57
N ALA A 214 -5.97 -2.83 -28.25
CA ALA A 214 -5.09 -3.94 -28.57
C ALA A 214 -5.45 -5.22 -27.81
N PRO A 215 -5.46 -6.38 -28.51
CA PRO A 215 -5.79 -7.66 -27.91
C PRO A 215 -4.72 -8.07 -26.88
N LEU A 216 -5.15 -8.88 -25.92
CA LEU A 216 -4.25 -9.57 -24.99
C LEU A 216 -3.31 -10.51 -25.77
N VAL A 217 -2.00 -10.37 -25.52
CA VAL A 217 -0.97 -11.27 -26.09
C VAL A 217 -0.25 -12.11 -25.03
N GLY A 218 -0.43 -11.77 -23.76
CA GLY A 218 0.20 -12.45 -22.64
C GLY A 218 -0.12 -11.77 -21.31
N VAL A 219 0.37 -12.34 -20.21
CA VAL A 219 0.26 -11.77 -18.87
C VAL A 219 1.60 -11.85 -18.17
N ILE A 220 1.90 -10.81 -17.41
CA ILE A 220 2.97 -10.83 -16.40
C ILE A 220 2.38 -10.49 -15.03
N SER A 221 2.80 -11.24 -14.01
CA SER A 221 2.40 -11.05 -12.63
C SER A 221 3.63 -10.87 -11.74
N LEU A 222 3.53 -9.96 -10.78
CA LEU A 222 4.46 -9.76 -9.68
C LEU A 222 3.73 -10.06 -8.38
N HIS A 223 4.27 -10.95 -7.56
CA HIS A 223 3.72 -11.22 -6.23
C HIS A 223 4.35 -10.28 -5.19
N TRP A 224 3.69 -10.09 -4.04
CA TRP A 224 4.17 -9.15 -3.00
C TRP A 224 5.57 -9.43 -2.49
N ASN A 225 6.02 -10.69 -2.59
CA ASN A 225 7.34 -11.15 -2.18
C ASN A 225 8.39 -11.05 -3.30
N GLY A 226 8.07 -10.38 -4.41
CA GLY A 226 8.96 -10.21 -5.54
C GLY A 226 8.99 -11.38 -6.52
N GLU A 227 8.15 -12.41 -6.35
CA GLU A 227 8.08 -13.52 -7.32
C GLU A 227 7.41 -13.06 -8.63
N LEU A 228 8.13 -13.15 -9.74
CA LEU A 228 7.63 -12.93 -11.09
C LEU A 228 7.10 -14.23 -11.69
N ALA A 229 5.97 -14.11 -12.38
CA ALA A 229 5.41 -15.15 -13.23
C ALA A 229 4.91 -14.53 -14.53
N TRP A 230 4.97 -15.27 -15.63
CA TRP A 230 4.45 -14.80 -16.91
C TRP A 230 4.04 -15.95 -17.81
N TRP A 231 3.20 -15.62 -18.78
CA TRP A 231 2.95 -16.43 -19.95
C TRP A 231 2.70 -15.53 -21.16
N VAL A 232 3.00 -16.04 -22.35
CA VAL A 232 2.75 -15.37 -23.62
C VAL A 232 2.02 -16.36 -24.50
N GLY A 233 0.91 -15.94 -25.12
CA GLY A 233 0.12 -16.81 -25.98
C GLY A 233 0.98 -17.40 -27.09
N VAL A 234 0.77 -18.67 -27.43
CA VAL A 234 1.63 -19.44 -28.35
C VAL A 234 1.99 -18.69 -29.65
N PRO A 235 1.06 -17.99 -30.34
CA PRO A 235 1.37 -17.24 -31.56
C PRO A 235 2.35 -16.06 -31.36
N TRP A 236 2.49 -15.58 -30.12
CA TRP A 236 3.26 -14.39 -29.76
C TRP A 236 4.60 -14.72 -29.09
N GLN A 237 4.89 -16.01 -28.88
CA GLN A 237 6.14 -16.45 -28.26
C GLN A 237 7.35 -16.17 -29.16
N ASN A 238 8.55 -16.21 -28.58
CA ASN A 238 9.82 -15.96 -29.26
C ASN A 238 10.02 -14.55 -29.86
N GLN A 239 9.11 -13.60 -29.59
CA GLN A 239 9.22 -12.20 -30.02
C GLN A 239 9.81 -11.26 -28.94
N GLY A 240 10.35 -11.82 -27.85
CA GLY A 240 10.96 -11.05 -26.75
C GLY A 240 9.97 -10.33 -25.83
N LEU A 241 8.66 -10.52 -26.02
CA LEU A 241 7.61 -9.83 -25.25
C LEU A 241 7.72 -10.06 -23.73
N ALA A 242 7.97 -11.29 -23.28
CA ALA A 242 8.13 -11.60 -21.86
C ALA A 242 9.32 -10.85 -21.24
N THR A 243 10.45 -10.77 -21.94
CA THR A 243 11.63 -10.00 -21.48
C THR A 243 11.33 -8.51 -21.40
N ARG A 244 10.69 -7.95 -22.43
CA ARG A 244 10.25 -6.55 -22.48
C ARG A 244 9.32 -6.21 -21.32
N ALA A 245 8.31 -7.05 -21.07
CA ALA A 245 7.40 -6.90 -19.94
C ALA A 245 8.13 -6.99 -18.60
N ALA A 246 8.97 -8.01 -18.40
CA ALA A 246 9.70 -8.22 -17.17
C ALA A 246 10.65 -7.05 -16.83
N GLN A 247 11.23 -6.38 -17.83
CA GLN A 247 12.04 -5.17 -17.59
C GLN A 247 11.22 -4.00 -17.04
N ARG A 248 9.98 -3.81 -17.53
CA ARG A 248 9.08 -2.78 -17.01
C ARG A 248 8.63 -3.10 -15.59
N VAL A 249 8.23 -4.34 -15.34
CA VAL A 249 7.83 -4.80 -14.00
C VAL A 249 9.00 -4.77 -13.02
N LYS A 250 10.24 -5.03 -13.48
CA LYS A 250 11.45 -4.87 -12.66
C LYS A 250 11.60 -3.44 -12.15
N SER A 251 11.44 -2.46 -13.04
CA SER A 251 11.54 -1.03 -12.68
C SER A 251 10.45 -0.68 -11.67
N PHE A 252 9.20 -1.09 -11.90
CA PHE A 252 8.12 -0.93 -10.93
C PHE A 252 8.42 -1.58 -9.56
N ALA A 253 8.94 -2.81 -9.55
CA ALA A 253 9.25 -3.55 -8.32
C ALA A 253 10.33 -2.87 -7.47
N PHE A 254 11.39 -2.36 -8.09
CA PHE A 254 12.51 -1.75 -7.38
C PHE A 254 12.32 -0.26 -7.12
N ASP A 255 11.72 0.45 -8.08
CA ASP A 255 11.62 1.91 -8.04
C ASP A 255 10.39 2.34 -7.25
N THR A 256 9.25 1.68 -7.48
CA THR A 256 7.97 2.02 -6.84
C THR A 256 7.75 1.22 -5.56
N LEU A 257 7.91 -0.10 -5.61
CA LEU A 257 7.65 -0.97 -4.45
C LEU A 257 8.85 -1.12 -3.51
N GLN A 258 10.04 -0.69 -3.95
CA GLN A 258 11.29 -0.82 -3.19
C GLN A 258 11.54 -2.24 -2.67
N LEU A 259 11.13 -3.26 -3.45
CA LEU A 259 11.34 -4.65 -3.08
C LEU A 259 12.84 -4.97 -3.00
N PRO A 260 13.29 -5.76 -2.02
CA PRO A 260 14.71 -6.08 -1.84
C PRO A 260 15.27 -6.94 -2.96
N ALA A 261 14.44 -7.80 -3.54
CA ALA A 261 14.80 -8.70 -4.63
C ALA A 261 13.59 -9.08 -5.47
N LEU A 262 13.87 -9.54 -6.69
CA LEU A 262 12.96 -10.26 -7.55
C LEU A 262 13.36 -11.73 -7.59
N THR A 263 12.36 -12.61 -7.57
CA THR A 263 12.57 -14.04 -7.69
C THR A 263 11.73 -14.57 -8.83
N ALA A 264 12.13 -15.68 -9.44
CA ALA A 264 11.34 -16.33 -10.46
C ALA A 264 11.72 -17.81 -10.53
N ARG A 265 10.79 -18.62 -11.02
CA ARG A 265 11.02 -20.06 -11.15
C ARG A 265 10.43 -20.61 -12.42
N HIS A 266 11.06 -21.64 -12.97
CA HIS A 266 10.56 -22.37 -14.12
C HIS A 266 10.81 -23.87 -13.96
N MET A 267 9.98 -24.69 -14.62
CA MET A 267 10.28 -26.12 -14.76
C MET A 267 11.60 -26.29 -15.53
N PRO A 268 12.47 -27.25 -15.18
CA PRO A 268 13.76 -27.45 -15.86
C PRO A 268 13.67 -27.54 -17.39
N GLY A 269 12.61 -28.17 -17.91
CA GLY A 269 12.36 -28.27 -19.36
C GLY A 269 11.94 -26.96 -20.06
N ASN A 270 11.52 -25.94 -19.31
CA ASN A 270 11.11 -24.64 -19.85
C ASN A 270 12.32 -23.71 -20.03
N LEU A 271 13.16 -24.00 -21.02
CA LEU A 271 14.36 -23.21 -21.32
C LEU A 271 14.04 -21.77 -21.73
N ALA A 272 12.86 -21.53 -22.32
CA ALA A 272 12.44 -20.20 -22.74
C ALA A 272 12.30 -19.24 -21.54
N SER A 273 11.64 -19.68 -20.46
CA SER A 273 11.55 -18.90 -19.22
C SER A 273 12.91 -18.68 -18.56
N GLY A 274 13.80 -19.67 -18.55
CA GLY A 274 15.18 -19.50 -18.07
C GLY A 274 15.95 -18.41 -18.85
N ARG A 275 15.79 -18.35 -20.18
CA ARG A 275 16.38 -17.28 -21.01
C ARG A 275 15.81 -15.89 -20.67
N VAL A 276 14.53 -15.78 -20.34
CA VAL A 276 13.93 -14.51 -19.90
C VAL A 276 14.55 -14.05 -18.58
N MET A 277 14.70 -14.95 -17.61
CA MET A 277 15.33 -14.66 -16.31
C MET A 277 16.79 -14.22 -16.48
N ALA A 278 17.57 -14.94 -17.30
CA ALA A 278 18.94 -14.57 -17.60
C ALA A 278 19.03 -13.18 -18.27
N LYS A 279 18.17 -12.88 -19.25
CA LYS A 279 18.11 -11.56 -19.91
C LYS A 279 17.67 -10.43 -18.98
N LEU A 280 16.94 -10.74 -17.91
CA LEU A 280 16.57 -9.77 -16.89
C LEU A 280 17.74 -9.44 -15.94
N GLY A 281 18.80 -10.26 -15.96
CA GLY A 281 19.96 -10.17 -15.07
C GLY A 281 19.86 -11.04 -13.83
N MET A 282 18.88 -11.96 -13.75
CA MET A 282 18.75 -12.84 -12.60
C MET A 282 19.87 -13.89 -12.56
N HIS A 283 20.26 -14.29 -11.36
CA HIS A 283 21.22 -15.36 -11.11
C HIS A 283 20.49 -16.66 -10.77
N TYR A 284 20.93 -17.77 -11.37
CA TYR A 284 20.44 -19.10 -11.03
C TYR A 284 20.94 -19.51 -9.64
N ARG A 285 20.02 -20.01 -8.81
CA ARG A 285 20.25 -20.36 -7.40
C ARG A 285 20.03 -21.85 -7.11
N GLY A 286 19.95 -22.68 -8.16
CA GLY A 286 19.80 -24.13 -8.04
C GLY A 286 18.37 -24.63 -8.24
N LEU A 287 18.20 -25.93 -8.08
CA LEU A 287 16.89 -26.59 -8.07
C LEU A 287 16.29 -26.50 -6.67
N ARG A 288 14.99 -26.21 -6.60
CA ARG A 288 14.22 -26.26 -5.37
C ARG A 288 13.05 -27.22 -5.53
N GLY A 289 12.82 -28.04 -4.52
CA GLY A 289 11.59 -28.83 -4.42
C GLY A 289 10.40 -27.88 -4.23
N ARG A 290 9.31 -28.15 -4.93
CA ARG A 290 8.05 -27.45 -4.75
C ARG A 290 6.99 -28.42 -4.26
N THR A 291 6.43 -28.13 -3.09
CA THR A 291 5.20 -28.77 -2.62
C THR A 291 4.04 -28.20 -3.43
N ALA A 292 3.54 -28.98 -4.39
CA ALA A 292 2.32 -28.71 -5.13
C ALA A 292 1.45 -29.97 -5.13
N GLN A 293 0.27 -29.92 -5.74
CA GLN A 293 -0.57 -31.11 -5.95
C GLN A 293 0.20 -32.25 -6.62
N GLN A 294 1.19 -31.92 -7.46
CA GLN A 294 2.25 -32.83 -7.90
C GLN A 294 3.62 -32.26 -7.50
N PRO A 295 4.37 -32.93 -6.60
CA PRO A 295 5.73 -32.53 -6.26
C PRO A 295 6.58 -32.45 -7.52
N CYS A 296 7.26 -31.32 -7.71
CA CYS A 296 8.18 -31.13 -8.83
C CYS A 296 9.38 -30.30 -8.41
N GLU A 297 10.48 -30.48 -9.15
CA GLU A 297 11.64 -29.60 -9.03
C GLU A 297 11.49 -28.40 -9.96
N VAL A 298 11.87 -27.24 -9.46
CA VAL A 298 11.88 -25.99 -10.22
C VAL A 298 13.25 -25.35 -10.17
N SER A 299 13.68 -24.81 -11.31
CA SER A 299 14.85 -23.95 -11.38
C SER A 299 14.53 -22.60 -10.75
N TYR A 300 15.26 -22.23 -9.69
CA TYR A 300 15.05 -20.99 -8.94
C TYR A 300 16.07 -19.92 -9.32
N TRP A 301 15.58 -18.70 -9.53
CA TRP A 301 16.37 -17.55 -9.95
C TRP A 301 16.08 -16.34 -9.06
N ARG A 302 17.10 -15.51 -8.82
CA ARG A 302 17.01 -14.32 -7.98
C ARG A 302 17.78 -13.16 -8.59
N LEU A 303 17.23 -11.96 -8.50
CA LEU A 303 17.87 -10.69 -8.82
C LEU A 303 17.67 -9.76 -7.62
N ASP A 304 18.76 -9.43 -6.96
CA ASP A 304 18.75 -8.46 -5.87
C ASP A 304 18.61 -7.04 -6.42
N ARG A 305 17.93 -6.17 -5.66
CA ARG A 305 17.85 -4.77 -6.01
C ARG A 305 19.25 -4.16 -5.92
N ALA A 306 19.79 -3.78 -7.07
CA ALA A 306 21.11 -3.19 -7.13
C ALA A 306 21.08 -1.71 -6.74
N ILE A 307 22.21 -1.23 -6.22
CA ILE A 307 22.51 0.18 -6.02
C ILE A 307 23.85 0.50 -6.69
N SER A 308 23.91 1.61 -7.41
CA SER A 308 25.18 2.10 -7.97
C SER A 308 25.89 2.91 -6.90
N LEU A 309 26.87 2.31 -6.24
CA LEU A 309 27.69 2.98 -5.23
C LEU A 309 28.93 3.60 -5.88
N PRO A 310 29.29 4.85 -5.53
CA PRO A 310 30.58 5.40 -5.91
C PRO A 310 31.74 4.52 -5.42
N GLU A 311 32.82 4.42 -6.20
CA GLU A 311 33.97 3.57 -5.87
C GLU A 311 34.53 3.79 -4.43
N PRO A 312 34.63 5.04 -3.91
CA PRO A 312 35.06 5.27 -2.53
C PRO A 312 34.15 4.59 -1.49
N VAL A 313 32.84 4.62 -1.72
CA VAL A 313 31.82 4.02 -0.86
C VAL A 313 31.95 2.50 -0.88
N THR A 314 32.10 1.91 -2.07
CA THR A 314 32.31 0.47 -2.24
C THR A 314 33.59 0.00 -1.52
N ARG A 315 34.69 0.77 -1.65
CA ARG A 315 35.96 0.44 -1.00
C ARG A 315 35.86 0.47 0.52
N GLN A 316 35.12 1.42 1.08
CA GLN A 316 34.87 1.52 2.52
C GLN A 316 33.98 0.39 3.04
N LEU A 317 33.02 -0.10 2.23
CA LEU A 317 32.16 -1.22 2.61
C LEU A 317 32.86 -2.59 2.57
N ALA A 318 33.88 -2.73 1.73
CA ALA A 318 34.53 -4.01 1.44
C ALA A 318 35.01 -4.79 2.69
N PRO A 319 35.62 -4.17 3.73
CA PRO A 319 36.05 -4.88 4.94
C PRO A 319 34.88 -5.54 5.68
N TRP A 320 33.74 -4.85 5.86
CA TRP A 320 32.57 -5.43 6.53
C TRP A 320 31.93 -6.54 5.71
N LEU A 321 31.88 -6.40 4.38
CA LEU A 321 31.30 -7.42 3.51
C LEU A 321 32.19 -8.68 3.43
N ALA A 322 33.51 -8.52 3.54
CA ALA A 322 34.47 -9.63 3.57
C ALA A 322 34.48 -10.39 4.91
N ASP A 323 34.04 -9.76 6.00
CA ASP A 323 34.00 -10.39 7.33
C ASP A 323 32.96 -11.52 7.38
N GLU A 324 33.42 -12.76 7.60
CA GLU A 324 32.56 -13.95 7.65
C GLU A 324 31.55 -13.94 8.81
N ARG A 325 31.84 -13.16 9.86
CA ARG A 325 30.94 -12.98 11.02
C ARG A 325 29.69 -12.21 10.63
N VAL A 326 29.80 -11.31 9.65
CA VAL A 326 28.66 -10.57 9.10
C VAL A 326 27.84 -11.51 8.23
N ALA A 327 26.68 -11.92 8.71
CA ALA A 327 25.74 -12.78 8.00
C ALA A 327 24.86 -11.98 7.02
N VAL A 328 24.42 -10.80 7.45
CA VAL A 328 23.54 -9.92 6.67
C VAL A 328 24.02 -8.48 6.79
N ALA A 329 24.03 -7.76 5.66
CA ALA A 329 24.35 -6.33 5.61
C ALA A 329 23.29 -5.59 4.77
N ILE A 330 22.66 -4.58 5.37
CA ILE A 330 21.60 -3.77 4.76
C ILE A 330 22.04 -2.31 4.77
N LEU A 331 22.03 -1.68 3.60
CA LEU A 331 22.41 -0.28 3.41
C LEU A 331 21.19 0.60 3.15
N GLN A 332 21.08 1.72 3.87
CA GLN A 332 20.06 2.75 3.71
C GLN A 332 20.74 4.11 3.50
N GLY A 333 20.13 5.04 2.76
CA GLY A 333 20.76 6.32 2.44
C GLY A 333 19.85 7.29 1.69
N ALA A 334 20.23 8.58 1.69
CA ALA A 334 19.38 9.72 1.33
C ALA A 334 18.86 9.74 -0.11
N ASP A 335 19.47 8.98 -1.01
CA ASP A 335 18.85 8.64 -2.27
C ASP A 335 19.49 7.36 -2.83
N ALA A 336 19.06 6.22 -2.29
CA ALA A 336 19.53 4.90 -2.72
C ALA A 336 19.32 4.63 -4.23
N GLN A 337 18.61 5.49 -4.96
CA GLN A 337 18.40 5.41 -6.41
C GLN A 337 19.27 6.38 -7.22
N THR A 338 19.54 7.60 -6.73
CA THR A 338 20.29 8.61 -7.52
C THR A 338 21.74 8.80 -7.07
N GLY A 339 22.11 8.31 -5.88
CA GLY A 339 23.47 8.50 -5.33
C GLY A 339 23.80 9.96 -5.01
N LEU A 340 22.81 10.86 -4.97
CA LEU A 340 23.01 12.28 -4.65
C LEU A 340 23.16 12.47 -3.14
N ASP A 341 24.29 13.08 -2.76
CA ASP A 341 24.67 13.36 -1.39
C ASP A 341 23.97 14.64 -0.89
N HIS A 342 22.92 14.47 -0.10
CA HIS A 342 22.26 15.56 0.62
C HIS A 342 22.91 15.88 1.97
N GLY A 343 24.16 15.44 2.21
CA GLY A 343 24.88 15.64 3.47
C GLY A 343 24.36 14.79 4.63
N ARG A 344 23.52 13.78 4.36
CA ARG A 344 23.07 12.78 5.34
C ARG A 344 23.96 11.53 5.28
N PRO A 345 24.39 10.98 6.42
CA PRO A 345 25.20 9.77 6.44
C PRO A 345 24.43 8.58 5.87
N TRP A 346 25.15 7.65 5.25
CA TRP A 346 24.63 6.33 4.89
C TRP A 346 24.48 5.51 6.17
N GLN A 347 23.39 4.77 6.31
CA GLN A 347 23.18 3.88 7.44
C GLN A 347 23.46 2.44 7.00
N LEU A 348 24.41 1.78 7.66
CA LEU A 348 24.76 0.39 7.40
C LEU A 348 24.36 -0.46 8.61
N THR A 349 23.36 -1.32 8.43
CA THR A 349 22.93 -2.26 9.45
C THR A 349 23.55 -3.63 9.20
N LEU A 350 24.27 -4.16 10.19
CA LEU A 350 24.96 -5.45 10.15
C LEU A 350 24.34 -6.42 11.14
N PHE A 351 24.06 -7.64 10.71
CA PHE A 351 23.67 -8.75 11.59
C PHE A 351 24.82 -9.75 11.65
N LEU A 352 25.37 -9.95 12.86
CA LEU A 352 26.57 -10.73 13.11
C LEU A 352 26.26 -12.02 13.85
N ASP A 353 27.05 -13.07 13.64
CA ASP A 353 27.02 -14.20 14.55
C ASP A 353 27.38 -13.79 16.00
N GLU A 354 26.87 -14.54 16.98
CA GLU A 354 27.08 -14.22 18.42
C GLU A 354 28.57 -14.27 18.82
N GLN A 355 29.45 -14.85 17.99
CA GLN A 355 30.89 -14.90 18.23
C GLN A 355 31.63 -13.62 17.81
N GLY A 356 30.96 -12.71 17.09
CA GLY A 356 31.55 -11.48 16.55
C GLY A 356 30.99 -10.17 17.11
N TYR A 357 30.02 -10.22 18.02
CA TYR A 357 29.32 -9.04 18.53
C TYR A 357 30.12 -8.35 19.65
N ASP A 358 30.66 -7.16 19.35
CA ASP A 358 31.21 -6.23 20.35
C ASP A 358 30.31 -4.97 20.41
N PRO A 359 29.53 -4.76 21.48
CA PRO A 359 28.62 -3.62 21.61
C PRO A 359 29.34 -2.28 21.75
N ASP A 360 30.63 -2.28 22.09
CA ASP A 360 31.42 -1.06 22.37
C ASP A 360 32.31 -0.62 21.20
N SER A 361 32.22 -1.26 20.04
CA SER A 361 33.02 -0.89 18.87
C SER A 361 32.30 0.17 18.03
N PRO A 362 32.62 1.48 18.15
CA PRO A 362 31.97 2.52 17.36
C PRO A 362 32.35 2.37 15.88
N GLY A 363 31.40 2.00 15.04
CA GLY A 363 31.59 1.94 13.59
C GLY A 363 31.51 3.33 12.94
N ILE A 364 32.35 4.28 13.36
CA ILE A 364 32.54 5.53 12.60
C ILE A 364 33.80 5.35 11.76
N ALA A 365 33.62 4.84 10.53
CA ALA A 365 34.67 4.94 9.54
C ALA A 365 34.77 6.40 9.09
N SER A 366 35.88 7.08 9.43
CA SER A 366 36.31 8.26 8.69
C SER A 366 37.80 8.21 8.43
N ASP A 367 38.16 8.11 7.17
CA ASP A 367 39.21 8.94 6.58
C ASP A 367 38.82 9.20 5.12
N ASP A 368 38.61 10.47 4.78
CA ASP A 368 38.39 11.06 3.46
C ASP A 368 37.35 10.39 2.51
N GLY A 369 36.16 10.03 3.01
CA GLY A 369 35.06 9.56 2.15
C GLY A 369 33.66 9.63 2.77
N ALA A 370 32.71 8.86 2.23
CA ALA A 370 31.30 8.91 2.63
C ALA A 370 31.11 8.53 4.11
N ARG A 371 30.29 9.30 4.83
CA ARG A 371 30.04 9.07 6.25
C ARG A 371 29.03 7.92 6.41
N PHE A 372 29.44 6.86 7.10
CA PHE A 372 28.56 5.76 7.50
C PHE A 372 28.18 5.86 8.98
N ASP A 373 26.92 5.59 9.27
CA ASP A 373 26.41 5.26 10.59
C ASP A 373 26.19 3.75 10.64
N VAL A 374 27.07 3.02 11.32
CA VAL A 374 27.06 1.56 11.35
C VAL A 374 26.38 1.08 12.62
N ILE A 375 25.35 0.25 12.46
CA ILE A 375 24.59 -0.36 13.55
C ILE A 375 24.74 -1.87 13.47
N CYS A 376 25.11 -2.50 14.58
CA CYS A 376 25.34 -3.93 14.68
C CYS A 376 24.27 -4.58 15.56
N TYR A 377 23.71 -5.70 15.09
CA TYR A 377 22.76 -6.53 15.82
C TYR A 377 23.24 -7.99 15.85
N PRO A 378 22.88 -8.79 16.87
CA PRO A 378 23.07 -10.22 16.82
C PRO A 378 22.18 -10.86 15.75
N LEU A 379 22.62 -11.96 15.14
CA LEU A 379 21.86 -12.64 14.08
C LEU A 379 20.54 -13.23 14.59
N SER A 380 20.49 -13.67 15.86
CA SER A 380 19.28 -14.18 16.51
C SER A 380 18.14 -13.17 16.53
N GLU A 381 18.49 -11.89 16.44
CA GLU A 381 17.52 -10.82 16.40
C GLU A 381 16.86 -10.70 15.02
N LEU A 382 17.47 -11.13 13.91
CA LEU A 382 17.01 -10.87 12.54
C LEU A 382 15.57 -11.33 12.22
N ASP A 383 15.10 -12.41 12.84
CA ASP A 383 13.75 -12.97 12.64
C ASP A 383 12.62 -12.20 13.34
N LEU A 384 12.97 -11.21 14.17
CA LEU A 384 11.99 -10.35 14.84
C LEU A 384 11.47 -9.29 13.86
N ALA A 385 10.32 -9.56 13.25
CA ALA A 385 9.58 -8.59 12.43
C ALA A 385 8.81 -7.60 13.33
N GLU A 386 9.54 -6.67 13.92
CA GLU A 386 8.99 -5.65 14.81
C GLU A 386 8.80 -4.30 14.12
N PRO A 387 7.82 -3.48 14.54
CA PRO A 387 7.58 -2.16 13.96
C PRO A 387 8.80 -1.23 13.99
N GLU A 388 9.62 -1.34 15.03
CA GLU A 388 10.83 -0.54 15.22
C GLU A 388 11.87 -0.76 14.10
N ARG A 389 11.77 -1.88 13.39
CA ARG A 389 12.67 -2.26 12.29
C ARG A 389 12.13 -1.94 10.92
N LEU A 390 10.91 -1.41 10.81
CA LEU A 390 10.36 -0.93 9.55
C LEU A 390 11.25 0.10 8.82
N PRO A 391 12.12 0.90 9.47
CA PRO A 391 13.09 1.74 8.75
C PRO A 391 14.00 0.94 7.81
N LEU A 392 14.35 -0.32 8.13
CA LEU A 392 15.18 -1.19 7.26
C LEU A 392 14.51 -1.50 5.92
N LEU A 393 13.18 -1.40 5.85
CA LEU A 393 12.43 -1.63 4.63
C LEU A 393 12.78 -0.57 3.58
N GLY A 394 13.06 -1.01 2.36
CA GLY A 394 13.58 -0.14 1.32
C GLY A 394 15.09 0.10 1.43
N GLY A 395 15.79 -0.57 2.36
CA GLY A 395 17.24 -0.74 2.35
C GLY A 395 17.71 -1.74 1.30
N VAL A 396 18.95 -1.59 0.85
CA VAL A 396 19.59 -2.43 -0.18
C VAL A 396 20.42 -3.50 0.49
N LEU A 397 20.17 -4.75 0.13
CA LEU A 397 20.85 -5.91 0.71
C LEU A 397 22.21 -6.10 0.03
N LEU A 398 23.28 -5.87 0.78
CA LEU A 398 24.67 -5.97 0.29
C LEU A 398 25.28 -7.36 0.53
N LYS A 399 24.85 -8.03 1.60
CA LYS A 399 25.26 -9.39 1.96
C LYS A 399 24.08 -10.13 2.56
N ASP A 400 23.93 -11.40 2.19
CA ASP A 400 22.80 -12.22 2.59
C ASP A 400 23.20 -13.70 2.67
N ARG A 401 23.42 -14.18 3.90
CA ARG A 401 23.70 -15.59 4.18
C ARG A 401 22.38 -16.36 4.27
N ASP A 402 22.23 -17.35 3.39
CA ASP A 402 21.08 -18.27 3.37
C ASP A 402 19.71 -17.58 3.27
N GLU A 403 19.65 -16.43 2.58
CA GLU A 403 18.42 -15.67 2.34
C GLU A 403 17.74 -15.10 3.59
N GLN A 404 18.43 -15.08 4.74
CA GLN A 404 17.88 -14.58 6.00
C GLN A 404 17.56 -13.08 5.94
N GLY A 405 18.43 -12.28 5.32
CA GLY A 405 18.20 -10.84 5.16
C GLY A 405 17.03 -10.55 4.22
N LEU A 406 16.90 -11.33 3.15
CA LEU A 406 15.74 -11.27 2.27
C LEU A 406 14.44 -11.63 3.01
N ALA A 407 14.46 -12.72 3.80
CA ALA A 407 13.31 -13.14 4.58
C ALA A 407 12.85 -12.05 5.56
N CYS A 408 13.78 -11.45 6.29
CA CYS A 408 13.51 -10.32 7.19
C CYS A 408 12.87 -9.13 6.45
N LEU A 409 13.47 -8.67 5.34
CA LEU A 409 12.93 -7.54 4.57
C LEU A 409 11.53 -7.83 3.99
N LEU A 410 11.26 -9.07 3.60
CA LEU A 410 9.93 -9.49 3.14
C LEU A 410 8.90 -9.55 4.29
N GLN A 411 9.31 -9.99 5.47
CA GLN A 411 8.45 -9.93 6.66
C GLN A 411 8.12 -8.49 7.04
N LEU A 412 9.10 -7.58 7.02
CA LEU A 412 8.88 -6.13 7.23
C LEU A 412 7.96 -5.53 6.15
N ALA A 413 8.13 -5.93 4.88
CA ALA A 413 7.22 -5.52 3.81
C ALA A 413 5.78 -6.00 4.09
N SER A 414 5.62 -7.21 4.64
CA SER A 414 4.33 -7.73 5.08
C SER A 414 3.74 -6.95 6.25
N LEU A 415 4.55 -6.66 7.27
CA LEU A 415 4.14 -5.87 8.42
C LEU A 415 3.68 -4.46 8.02
N ARG A 416 4.41 -3.79 7.11
CA ARG A 416 4.01 -2.48 6.56
C ARG A 416 2.64 -2.54 5.90
N ARG A 417 2.36 -3.59 5.11
CA ARG A 417 1.06 -3.77 4.44
C ARG A 417 -0.09 -4.06 5.40
N GLN A 418 0.18 -4.76 6.51
CA GLN A 418 -0.85 -5.05 7.52
C GLN A 418 -1.29 -3.78 8.27
N GLY A 419 -0.38 -2.81 8.37
CA GLY A 419 -0.57 -1.57 9.12
C GLY A 419 -0.58 -1.79 10.63
N PRO A 420 -0.55 -0.71 11.43
CA PRO A 420 -0.72 -0.80 12.88
C PRO A 420 -2.15 -1.24 13.25
N VAL A 421 -2.31 -1.66 14.50
CA VAL A 421 -3.65 -1.81 15.09
C VAL A 421 -4.30 -0.44 15.18
N LEU A 422 -5.53 -0.33 14.67
CA LEU A 422 -6.26 0.94 14.68
C LEU A 422 -6.73 1.28 16.09
N LEU A 423 -6.73 2.57 16.39
CA LEU A 423 -7.38 3.10 17.58
C LEU A 423 -8.89 2.95 17.45
N THR A 424 -9.53 2.46 18.51
CA THR A 424 -10.99 2.51 18.65
C THR A 424 -11.46 3.96 18.73
N ARG A 425 -12.75 4.22 18.46
CA ARG A 425 -13.34 5.56 18.59
C ARG A 425 -13.06 6.21 19.94
N ALA A 426 -13.16 5.43 21.04
CA ALA A 426 -12.85 5.91 22.38
C ALA A 426 -11.37 6.30 22.55
N GLN A 427 -10.45 5.49 22.01
CA GLN A 427 -9.02 5.79 22.05
C GLN A 427 -8.67 7.03 21.21
N ARG A 428 -9.27 7.18 20.02
CA ARG A 428 -9.12 8.39 19.17
C ARG A 428 -9.60 9.65 19.92
N GLN A 429 -10.79 9.59 20.53
CA GLN A 429 -11.33 10.67 21.36
C GLN A 429 -10.41 11.00 22.55
N GLN A 430 -9.81 9.98 23.19
CA GLN A 430 -8.86 10.19 24.27
C GLN A 430 -7.59 10.91 23.79
N ARG A 431 -7.02 10.51 22.65
CA ARG A 431 -5.82 11.15 22.05
C ARG A 431 -6.09 12.61 21.69
N LEU A 432 -7.17 12.88 20.96
CA LEU A 432 -7.54 14.24 20.57
C LEU A 432 -7.96 15.09 21.77
N GLY A 433 -8.68 14.51 22.74
CA GLY A 433 -8.99 15.16 24.02
C GLY A 433 -7.73 15.54 24.82
N TRP A 434 -6.69 14.71 24.76
CA TRP A 434 -5.38 15.01 25.35
C TRP A 434 -4.68 16.15 24.60
N ILE A 435 -4.67 16.15 23.26
CA ILE A 435 -4.15 17.27 22.44
C ILE A 435 -4.83 18.59 22.84
N GLY A 436 -6.16 18.60 22.96
CA GLY A 436 -6.91 19.78 23.38
C GLY A 436 -6.70 20.18 24.85
N LYS A 437 -6.37 19.25 25.74
CA LYS A 437 -5.92 19.58 27.11
C LYS A 437 -4.53 20.21 27.11
N MET A 438 -3.63 19.69 26.28
CA MET A 438 -2.27 20.21 26.13
C MET A 438 -2.29 21.62 25.54
N ALA A 439 -3.01 21.85 24.44
CA ALA A 439 -3.14 23.16 23.82
C ALA A 439 -3.77 24.23 24.74
N ARG A 440 -4.68 23.85 25.65
CA ARG A 440 -5.19 24.80 26.66
C ARG A 440 -4.15 25.20 27.69
N ARG A 441 -3.13 24.36 27.92
CA ARG A 441 -2.03 24.62 28.85
C ARG A 441 -0.87 25.36 28.18
N THR A 442 -0.94 25.63 26.87
CA THR A 442 0.07 26.36 26.09
C THR A 442 -0.22 27.86 25.94
N GLY A 443 -1.42 28.37 26.28
CA GLY A 443 -1.72 29.82 26.27
C GLY A 443 -2.70 30.23 27.38
N LEU A 444 -2.80 31.48 27.85
CA LEU A 444 -1.90 32.64 27.87
C LEU A 444 -1.35 32.80 29.30
N PRO A 445 -0.26 33.57 29.55
CA PRO A 445 -0.01 34.04 30.91
C PRO A 445 -1.27 34.75 31.42
N ALA A 446 -1.89 34.22 32.47
CA ALA A 446 -2.91 34.97 33.21
C ALA A 446 -2.30 36.32 33.61
N THR A 447 -3.09 37.39 33.69
CA THR A 447 -2.60 38.66 34.24
C THR A 447 -2.02 38.41 35.63
N GLY A 448 -0.69 38.48 35.76
CA GLY A 448 0.06 38.08 36.98
C GLY A 448 0.85 36.76 36.90
N ALA A 449 0.98 36.13 35.73
CA ALA A 449 1.76 34.90 35.55
C ALA A 449 3.25 35.13 35.84
N SER A 450 3.86 34.18 36.56
CA SER A 450 5.28 34.22 36.85
C SER A 450 6.12 33.98 35.59
N ALA A 451 7.40 34.38 35.60
CA ALA A 451 8.34 34.01 34.54
C ALA A 451 8.42 32.49 34.32
N GLY A 452 8.23 31.68 35.39
CA GLY A 452 8.18 30.23 35.31
C GLY A 452 6.98 29.68 34.53
N ASP A 453 5.82 30.32 34.65
CA ASP A 453 4.60 29.92 33.93
C ASP A 453 4.72 30.15 32.42
N ALA A 454 5.39 31.24 32.02
CA ALA A 454 5.68 31.54 30.62
C ALA A 454 6.62 30.51 29.99
N VAL A 455 7.69 30.11 30.70
CA VAL A 455 8.62 29.06 30.25
C VAL A 455 7.92 27.70 30.14
N ALA A 456 7.11 27.34 31.14
CA ALA A 456 6.36 26.08 31.12
C ALA A 456 5.32 26.03 29.99
N GLY A 457 4.64 27.14 29.69
CA GLY A 457 3.74 27.24 28.54
C GLY A 457 4.44 27.02 27.21
N ARG A 458 5.60 27.67 27.01
CA ARG A 458 6.42 27.53 25.80
C ARG A 458 6.99 26.12 25.63
N TYR A 459 7.46 25.50 26.72
CA TYR A 459 7.91 24.11 26.72
C TYR A 459 6.80 23.15 26.25
N ARG A 460 5.58 23.29 26.79
CA ARG A 460 4.43 22.45 26.39
C ARG A 460 4.03 22.64 24.93
N GLN A 461 4.17 23.85 24.40
CA GLN A 461 3.86 24.15 23.00
C GLN A 461 4.84 23.45 22.07
N LEU A 462 6.14 23.57 22.35
CA LEU A 462 7.16 22.86 21.59
C LEU A 462 6.98 21.35 21.70
N TRP A 463 6.72 20.83 22.90
CA TRP A 463 6.47 19.42 23.09
C TRP A 463 5.27 18.92 22.28
N LEU A 464 4.14 19.64 22.28
CA LEU A 464 2.99 19.28 21.45
C LEU A 464 3.36 19.22 19.95
N LEU A 465 4.12 20.20 19.45
CA LEU A 465 4.54 20.24 18.05
C LEU A 465 5.50 19.09 17.68
N VAL A 466 6.33 18.64 18.63
CA VAL A 466 7.23 17.49 18.45
C VAL A 466 6.45 16.17 18.42
N GLU A 467 5.43 16.01 19.27
CA GLU A 467 4.62 14.78 19.33
C GLU A 467 3.60 14.67 18.20
N LEU A 468 3.19 15.80 17.62
CA LEU A 468 2.06 15.83 16.69
C LEU A 468 2.23 14.95 15.44
N PRO A 469 3.41 14.87 14.77
CA PRO A 469 3.58 13.98 13.62
C PRO A 469 3.29 12.51 13.94
N ALA A 470 3.76 12.01 15.09
CA ALA A 470 3.50 10.64 15.54
C ALA A 470 2.02 10.40 15.83
N LEU A 471 1.36 11.38 16.48
CA LEU A 471 -0.08 11.31 16.76
C LEU A 471 -0.92 11.36 15.49
N ILE A 472 -0.52 12.15 14.48
CA ILE A 472 -1.19 12.19 13.17
C ILE A 472 -1.08 10.83 12.48
N ASP A 473 0.10 10.20 12.48
CA ASP A 473 0.28 8.85 11.94
C ASP A 473 -0.59 7.83 12.68
N GLU A 474 -0.61 7.86 14.02
CA GLU A 474 -1.44 6.97 14.86
C GLU A 474 -2.94 7.14 14.53
N LEU A 475 -3.42 8.38 14.43
CA LEU A 475 -4.81 8.72 14.07
C LEU A 475 -5.15 8.37 12.62
N ALA A 476 -4.18 8.43 11.70
CA ALA A 476 -4.38 8.03 10.31
C ALA A 476 -4.28 6.51 10.09
N GLY A 477 -3.86 5.75 11.11
CA GLY A 477 -3.65 4.31 11.00
C GLY A 477 -2.36 3.95 10.24
N HIS A 478 -1.32 4.77 10.37
CA HIS A 478 -0.01 4.56 9.77
C HIS A 478 1.04 4.20 10.81
N TRP A 479 2.03 3.40 10.39
CA TRP A 479 3.24 3.23 11.18
C TRP A 479 4.00 4.56 11.23
N HIS A 480 4.30 5.03 12.44
CA HIS A 480 5.20 6.16 12.63
C HIS A 480 6.64 5.70 12.45
N GLN A 481 7.38 6.35 11.54
CA GLN A 481 8.76 6.00 11.18
C GLN A 481 9.71 7.20 11.35
N GLY A 482 9.39 8.09 12.28
CA GLY A 482 10.11 9.34 12.51
C GLY A 482 9.48 10.55 11.83
N PRO A 483 9.86 11.78 12.26
CA PRO A 483 9.24 13.01 11.83
C PRO A 483 9.47 13.34 10.36
N GLU A 484 10.60 12.97 9.76
CA GLU A 484 10.91 13.27 8.36
C GLU A 484 9.93 12.58 7.40
N LEU A 485 9.71 11.28 7.60
CA LEU A 485 8.79 10.49 6.78
C LEU A 485 7.33 10.87 7.03
N ALA A 486 6.97 11.14 8.29
CA ALA A 486 5.64 11.60 8.66
C ALA A 486 5.31 12.94 8.00
N LEU A 487 6.22 13.92 8.06
CA LEU A 487 6.03 15.25 7.48
C LEU A 487 6.05 15.23 5.95
N ALA A 488 6.94 14.47 5.31
CA ALA A 488 6.96 14.32 3.86
C ALA A 488 5.69 13.62 3.33
N ARG A 489 5.11 12.69 4.11
CA ARG A 489 3.82 12.09 3.80
C ARG A 489 2.70 13.12 3.95
N LEU A 490 2.69 13.84 5.06
CA LEU A 490 1.69 14.88 5.34
C LEU A 490 1.69 15.96 4.25
N GLU A 491 2.84 16.42 3.80
CA GLU A 491 2.96 17.39 2.69
C GLU A 491 2.31 16.89 1.40
N ARG A 492 2.44 15.58 1.11
CA ARG A 492 1.90 14.96 -0.11
C ARG A 492 0.40 14.71 -0.04
N GLU A 493 -0.08 14.30 1.14
CA GLU A 493 -1.45 13.82 1.33
C GLU A 493 -2.41 14.91 1.84
N ASP A 494 -1.90 15.87 2.61
CA ASP A 494 -2.66 16.98 3.20
C ASP A 494 -1.79 18.25 3.32
N ALA A 495 -1.58 18.90 2.18
CA ALA A 495 -0.78 20.12 2.08
C ALA A 495 -1.30 21.27 2.98
N GLY A 496 -2.60 21.28 3.30
CA GLY A 496 -3.21 22.27 4.18
C GLY A 496 -2.80 22.08 5.64
N LEU A 497 -2.91 20.84 6.15
CA LEU A 497 -2.47 20.50 7.49
C LEU A 497 -0.94 20.65 7.65
N PHE A 498 -0.17 20.28 6.61
CA PHE A 498 1.28 20.51 6.58
C PHE A 498 1.64 22.00 6.65
N ALA A 499 0.99 22.85 5.85
CA ALA A 499 1.25 24.29 5.87
C ALA A 499 0.96 24.91 7.24
N ALA A 500 -0.13 24.49 7.89
CA ALA A 500 -0.47 24.95 9.24
C ALA A 500 0.52 24.44 10.30
N TYR A 501 1.05 23.22 10.15
CA TYR A 501 2.10 22.69 11.02
C TYR A 501 3.38 23.52 10.89
N ARG A 502 3.81 23.80 9.66
CA ARG A 502 4.97 24.64 9.36
C ARG A 502 4.83 26.04 9.96
N GLU A 503 3.68 26.69 9.77
CA GLU A 503 3.43 28.02 10.36
C GLU A 503 3.50 27.98 11.91
N ALA A 504 2.96 26.93 12.53
CA ALA A 504 2.96 26.79 13.98
C ALA A 504 4.37 26.57 14.56
N ILE A 505 5.22 25.79 13.89
CA ILE A 505 6.59 25.55 14.34
C ILE A 505 7.52 26.74 14.07
N ASP A 506 7.31 27.48 12.97
CA ASP A 506 8.13 28.64 12.62
C ASP A 506 7.80 29.86 13.50
N THR A 507 6.51 30.12 13.73
CA THR A 507 6.07 31.33 14.45
C THR A 507 5.93 31.12 15.95
N LEU A 508 5.63 29.89 16.38
CA LEU A 508 5.34 29.53 17.78
C LEU A 508 4.29 30.43 18.43
N THR A 509 3.35 30.99 17.67
CA THR A 509 2.29 31.85 18.20
C THR A 509 1.06 31.05 18.62
N PRO A 510 0.28 31.50 19.63
CA PRO A 510 -1.00 30.88 19.97
C PRO A 510 -1.99 30.86 18.79
N ALA A 511 -1.96 31.86 17.92
CA ALA A 511 -2.81 31.94 16.74
C ALA A 511 -2.48 30.86 15.70
N ALA A 512 -1.19 30.67 15.39
CA ALA A 512 -0.75 29.63 14.47
C ALA A 512 -1.04 28.22 15.03
N LEU A 513 -0.83 28.01 16.33
CA LEU A 513 -1.21 26.74 16.98
C LEU A 513 -2.71 26.47 16.89
N LEU A 514 -3.56 27.50 17.07
CA LEU A 514 -5.00 27.36 16.93
C LEU A 514 -5.41 27.04 15.48
N GLY A 515 -4.74 27.65 14.50
CA GLY A 515 -4.92 27.35 13.07
C GLY A 515 -4.61 25.88 12.74
N LEU A 516 -3.47 25.38 13.22
CA LEU A 516 -3.08 23.96 13.11
C LEU A 516 -4.11 23.02 13.73
N LEU A 517 -4.57 23.31 14.94
CA LEU A 517 -5.55 22.47 15.63
C LEU A 517 -6.91 22.45 14.93
N ARG A 518 -7.31 23.53 14.25
CA ARG A 518 -8.51 23.56 13.41
C ARG A 518 -8.37 22.66 12.18
N GLN A 519 -7.24 22.69 11.49
CA GLN A 519 -6.97 21.79 10.38
C GLN A 519 -6.97 20.32 10.83
N LEU A 520 -6.35 20.03 11.98
CA LEU A 520 -6.34 18.69 12.56
C LEU A 520 -7.77 18.20 12.89
N ALA A 521 -8.61 19.06 13.47
CA ALA A 521 -10.00 18.72 13.76
C ALA A 521 -10.85 18.54 12.48
N ALA A 522 -10.56 19.28 11.41
CA ALA A 522 -11.21 19.08 10.12
C ALA A 522 -10.82 17.76 9.46
N ARG A 523 -9.56 17.33 9.66
CA ARG A 523 -9.03 16.05 9.16
C ARG A 523 -9.58 14.84 9.92
N PHE A 524 -9.82 14.97 11.22
CA PHE A 524 -10.32 13.90 12.10
C PHE A 524 -11.65 14.32 12.79
N PRO A 525 -12.74 14.44 12.00
CA PRO A 525 -13.98 15.09 12.44
C PRO A 525 -14.82 14.33 13.46
N GLU A 526 -14.75 13.00 13.49
CA GLU A 526 -15.42 12.09 14.44
C GLU A 526 -15.04 12.33 15.92
N SER A 527 -14.14 13.28 16.14
CA SER A 527 -13.44 13.58 17.37
C SER A 527 -13.16 15.09 17.49
N THR A 528 -14.21 15.92 17.50
CA THR A 528 -14.04 17.37 17.67
C THR A 528 -13.22 17.69 18.91
N LEU A 529 -12.16 18.49 18.73
CA LEU A 529 -11.39 19.05 19.84
C LEU A 529 -12.36 19.87 20.71
N PRO A 530 -12.72 19.46 21.94
CA PRO A 530 -13.90 19.97 22.65
C PRO A 530 -13.91 21.47 22.96
N PHE A 531 -12.79 22.16 22.74
CA PHE A 531 -12.62 23.59 22.98
C PHE A 531 -12.79 24.43 21.71
N LEU A 532 -12.69 23.84 20.50
CA LEU A 532 -12.96 24.54 19.24
C LEU A 532 -14.47 24.71 19.01
N ASP A 533 -15.29 23.75 19.47
CA ASP A 533 -16.76 23.81 19.36
C ASP A 533 -17.40 24.91 20.24
N LYS A 534 -16.73 25.31 21.33
CA LYS A 534 -17.25 26.34 22.24
C LYS A 534 -17.27 27.75 21.64
N GLY A 535 -16.48 28.00 20.59
CA GLY A 535 -16.50 29.27 19.86
C GLY A 535 -17.63 29.37 18.84
N ALA A 536 -18.18 28.24 18.37
CA ALA A 536 -19.26 28.20 17.38
C ALA A 536 -20.67 28.22 18.02
N GLN A 537 -20.78 27.89 19.31
CA GLN A 537 -22.06 27.92 20.04
C GLN A 537 -22.44 29.32 20.59
N ALA A 538 -21.58 30.33 20.47
CA ALA A 538 -21.91 31.68 20.94
C ALA A 538 -22.95 32.41 20.05
N ASP A 539 -23.17 31.96 18.81
CA ASP A 539 -24.04 32.63 17.82
C ASP A 539 -25.35 31.90 17.50
N ARG A 540 -25.74 30.87 18.27
CA ARG A 540 -27.07 30.26 18.13
C ARG A 540 -27.81 30.35 19.44
N HIS A 541 -28.66 31.37 19.52
CA HIS A 541 -29.67 31.54 20.56
C HIS A 541 -30.45 30.23 20.75
N PHE A 542 -30.43 29.74 21.99
CA PHE A 542 -31.43 28.83 22.51
C PHE A 542 -32.78 29.56 22.55
N VAL A 543 -33.81 28.97 21.94
CA VAL A 543 -35.19 29.08 22.41
C VAL A 543 -35.68 27.64 22.57
N GLU A 544 -36.37 27.43 23.69
CA GLU A 544 -36.69 26.19 24.42
C GLU A 544 -37.08 24.94 23.62
#